data_AF-A0A3P7LHP8-F1
#
_entry.id   AF-A0A3P7LHP8-F1
#
_cell.length_a   1.000
_cell.length_b   1.000
_cell.length_c   1.000
_cell.angle_alpha   90.00
_cell.angle_beta   90.00
_cell.angle_gamma   90.00
#
_symmetry.space_group_name_H-M   'P 1'
#
loop_
_entity.id
_entity.type
_entity.pdbx_description
1 polymer ?
#
loop_
_entity_poly.entity_id
_entity_poly.type
_entity_poly.pdbx_seq_one_letter_code
_entity_poly.pdbx_strand_id
1 'polypeptide(L)'
;MPPALFRVEEASQFLQDAVQLLGQDPTSQLGRKRLIEGSRGILQGTLAVLVAFDLSEVRKIVEYCKSVLAMLGQVEHIRSFSELAEFVKNLTPCMARMIKEVDERQQELVIQSHAELLERGIAQVKRITPILISSIKLFLNTTQQGLPAAHEAQLNRDYFLRQMSDEIQEIIRGLQLTSADDIDWQCGEHAGLRSAKNLIGRLAKYATAWLADPMVIKAVTFFTFDMPFRFIESVLNKKGKIFKD
;
A
#
# COMPACT_ATOMS: atom_id res chain seq x y z
N MET A 1 -5.05 -20.71 1.74
CA MET A 1 -6.26 -21.56 1.80
C MET A 1 -6.17 -22.66 2.87
N PRO A 2 -5.11 -23.48 2.99
CA PRO A 2 -5.08 -24.60 3.95
C PRO A 2 -5.37 -24.24 5.42
N PRO A 3 -4.85 -23.12 5.97
CA PRO A 3 -5.15 -22.75 7.37
C PRO A 3 -6.61 -22.36 7.62
N ALA A 4 -7.30 -21.82 6.62
CA ALA A 4 -8.71 -21.43 6.75
C ALA A 4 -9.62 -22.66 6.80
N LEU A 5 -9.30 -23.70 6.02
CA LEU A 5 -10.03 -24.96 6.02
C LEU A 5 -9.88 -25.70 7.36
N PHE A 6 -8.65 -25.75 7.90
CA PHE A 6 -8.40 -26.35 9.21
C PHE A 6 -9.23 -25.70 10.32
N ARG A 7 -9.36 -24.35 10.30
CA ARG A 7 -10.19 -23.62 11.27
C ARG A 7 -11.67 -23.99 11.17
N VAL A 8 -12.20 -24.21 9.97
CA VAL A 8 -13.59 -24.66 9.78
C VAL A 8 -13.78 -26.08 10.31
N GLU A 9 -12.81 -26.96 10.06
CA GLU A 9 -12.82 -28.34 10.53
C GLU A 9 -12.79 -28.41 12.07
N GLU A 10 -11.87 -27.71 12.71
CA GLU A 10 -11.78 -27.60 14.17
C GLU A 10 -13.07 -27.04 14.78
N ALA A 11 -13.61 -25.98 14.19
CA ALA A 11 -14.86 -25.38 14.65
C ALA A 11 -16.06 -26.35 14.53
N SER A 12 -16.06 -27.21 13.52
CA SER A 12 -17.08 -28.26 13.36
C SER A 12 -17.02 -29.32 14.45
N GLN A 13 -15.81 -29.65 14.93
CA GLN A 13 -15.62 -30.58 16.05
C GLN A 13 -16.19 -29.97 17.34
N PHE A 14 -15.94 -28.69 17.62
CA PHE A 14 -16.54 -28.01 18.78
C PHE A 14 -18.07 -27.98 18.74
N LEU A 15 -18.66 -27.85 17.56
CA LEU A 15 -20.13 -27.94 17.41
C LEU A 15 -20.66 -29.35 17.68
N GLN A 16 -19.95 -30.40 17.22
CA GLN A 16 -20.32 -31.78 17.51
C GLN A 16 -20.24 -32.08 19.01
N ASP A 17 -19.16 -31.66 19.67
CA ASP A 17 -18.99 -31.77 21.12
C ASP A 17 -20.11 -31.05 21.88
N ALA A 18 -20.47 -29.84 21.43
CA ALA A 18 -21.53 -29.05 22.03
C ALA A 18 -22.89 -29.76 21.97
N VAL A 19 -23.23 -30.37 20.83
CA VAL A 19 -24.47 -31.14 20.65
C VAL A 19 -24.51 -32.33 21.60
N GLN A 20 -23.41 -33.07 21.76
CA GLN A 20 -23.36 -34.19 22.70
C GLN A 20 -23.55 -33.73 24.15
N LEU A 21 -22.84 -32.68 24.58
CA LEU A 21 -22.91 -32.15 25.94
C LEU A 21 -24.30 -31.59 26.28
N LEU A 22 -24.90 -30.83 25.37
CA LEU A 22 -26.21 -30.22 25.58
C LEU A 22 -27.37 -31.21 25.42
N GLY A 23 -27.19 -32.26 24.62
CA GLY A 23 -28.16 -33.36 24.52
C GLY A 23 -28.24 -34.20 25.79
N GLN A 24 -27.13 -34.34 26.51
CA GLN A 24 -27.08 -35.01 27.82
C GLN A 24 -27.53 -34.11 28.97
N ASP A 25 -27.07 -32.86 29.00
CA ASP A 25 -27.44 -31.85 30.00
C ASP A 25 -27.72 -30.49 29.33
N PRO A 26 -29.00 -30.10 29.19
CA PRO A 26 -29.40 -28.80 28.61
C PRO A 26 -28.86 -27.57 29.35
N THR A 27 -28.41 -27.72 30.60
CA THR A 27 -27.86 -26.64 31.43
C THR A 27 -26.33 -26.58 31.45
N SER A 28 -25.67 -27.49 30.71
CA SER A 28 -24.21 -27.60 30.66
C SER A 28 -23.54 -26.31 30.19
N GLN A 29 -22.75 -25.69 31.08
CA GLN A 29 -21.97 -24.49 30.78
C GLN A 29 -20.87 -24.76 29.75
N LEU A 30 -20.24 -25.94 29.83
CA LEU A 30 -19.21 -26.36 28.86
C LEU A 30 -19.81 -26.54 27.47
N GLY A 31 -20.99 -27.18 27.37
CA GLY A 31 -21.71 -27.33 26.10
C GLY A 31 -22.04 -25.98 25.45
N ARG A 32 -22.53 -25.01 26.24
CA ARG A 32 -22.77 -23.63 25.75
C ARG A 32 -21.49 -22.94 25.28
N LYS A 33 -20.38 -23.08 26.01
CA LYS A 33 -19.09 -22.51 25.62
C LYS A 33 -18.61 -23.10 24.28
N ARG A 34 -18.64 -24.41 24.13
CA ARG A 34 -18.25 -25.11 22.89
C ARG A 34 -19.13 -24.71 21.71
N LEU A 35 -20.43 -24.52 21.93
CA LEU A 35 -21.35 -24.01 20.92
C LEU A 35 -20.92 -22.62 20.43
N ILE A 36 -20.65 -21.69 21.35
CA ILE A 36 -20.23 -20.31 21.01
C ILE A 36 -18.89 -20.33 20.25
N GLU A 37 -17.90 -21.07 20.74
CA GLU A 37 -16.57 -21.17 20.12
C GLU A 37 -16.65 -21.80 18.72
N GLY A 38 -17.41 -22.90 18.58
CA GLY A 38 -17.67 -23.54 17.30
C GLY A 38 -18.39 -22.62 16.32
N SER A 39 -19.47 -21.95 16.74
CA SER A 39 -20.21 -21.01 15.87
C SER A 39 -19.33 -19.85 15.41
N ARG A 40 -18.54 -19.26 16.31
CA ARG A 40 -17.59 -18.19 15.95
C ARG A 40 -16.52 -18.71 14.99
N GLY A 41 -15.98 -19.90 15.25
CA GLY A 41 -14.97 -20.54 14.41
C GLY A 41 -15.47 -20.81 12.99
N ILE A 42 -16.71 -21.27 12.82
CA ILE A 42 -17.32 -21.47 11.50
C ILE A 42 -17.46 -20.17 10.74
N LEU A 43 -17.96 -19.10 11.38
CA LEU A 43 -18.12 -17.79 10.74
C LEU A 43 -16.76 -17.23 10.29
N GLN A 44 -15.78 -17.23 11.19
CA GLN A 44 -14.42 -16.73 10.91
C GLN A 44 -13.69 -17.58 9.87
N GLY A 45 -13.83 -18.91 9.95
CA GLY A 45 -13.23 -19.84 9.00
C GLY A 45 -13.80 -19.69 7.60
N THR A 46 -15.13 -19.61 7.48
CA THR A 46 -15.81 -19.39 6.19
C THR A 46 -15.41 -18.06 5.57
N LEU A 47 -15.39 -16.98 6.36
CA LEU A 47 -14.91 -15.67 5.91
C LEU A 47 -13.48 -15.76 5.39
N ALA A 48 -12.58 -16.42 6.12
CA ALA A 48 -11.18 -16.57 5.72
C ALA A 48 -11.02 -17.39 4.41
N VAL A 49 -11.88 -18.37 4.16
CA VAL A 49 -11.90 -19.12 2.89
C VAL A 49 -12.33 -18.21 1.73
N LEU A 50 -13.43 -17.47 1.91
CA LEU A 50 -13.94 -16.54 0.89
C LEU A 50 -12.92 -15.44 0.56
N VAL A 51 -12.30 -14.84 1.58
CA VAL A 51 -11.23 -13.85 1.40
C VAL A 51 -10.02 -14.46 0.68
N ALA A 52 -9.60 -15.67 1.05
CA ALA A 52 -8.46 -16.32 0.39
C ALA A 52 -8.73 -16.61 -1.10
N PHE A 53 -9.96 -16.96 -1.44
CA PHE A 53 -10.41 -17.14 -2.82
C PHE A 53 -10.41 -15.81 -3.58
N ASP A 54 -11.06 -14.78 -3.02
CA ASP A 54 -11.14 -13.44 -3.62
C ASP A 54 -9.74 -12.84 -3.87
N LEU A 55 -8.85 -12.90 -2.88
CA LEU A 55 -7.45 -12.47 -3.03
C LEU A 55 -6.70 -13.24 -4.13
N SER A 56 -7.09 -14.48 -4.42
CA SER A 56 -6.49 -15.25 -5.51
C SER A 56 -6.96 -14.78 -6.88
N GLU A 57 -8.24 -14.41 -7.02
CA GLU A 57 -8.77 -13.81 -8.25
C GLU A 57 -8.15 -12.43 -8.49
N VAL A 58 -8.09 -11.58 -7.45
CA VAL A 58 -7.42 -10.27 -7.52
C VAL A 58 -5.97 -10.41 -7.99
N ARG A 59 -5.22 -11.40 -7.48
CA ARG A 59 -3.84 -11.66 -7.95
C ARG A 59 -3.78 -12.00 -9.44
N LYS A 60 -4.71 -12.79 -9.97
CA LYS A 60 -4.76 -13.10 -11.41
C LYS A 60 -4.95 -11.84 -12.24
N ILE A 61 -5.86 -10.95 -11.84
CA ILE A 61 -6.13 -9.68 -12.54
C ILE A 61 -4.88 -8.78 -12.51
N VAL A 62 -4.23 -8.68 -11.35
CA VAL A 62 -2.97 -7.92 -11.19
C VAL A 62 -1.86 -8.45 -12.10
N GLU A 63 -1.76 -9.76 -12.31
CA GLU A 63 -0.77 -10.32 -13.25
C GLU A 63 -1.03 -9.91 -14.71
N TYR A 64 -2.29 -9.74 -15.15
CA TYR A 64 -2.57 -9.15 -16.46
C TYR A 64 -2.08 -7.70 -16.54
N CYS A 65 -2.30 -6.91 -15.48
CA CYS A 65 -1.83 -5.52 -15.41
C CYS A 65 -0.29 -5.44 -15.50
N LYS A 66 0.41 -6.27 -14.73
CA LYS A 66 1.87 -6.37 -14.77
C LYS A 66 2.40 -6.83 -16.12
N SER A 67 1.71 -7.76 -16.78
CA SER A 67 2.07 -8.22 -18.12
C SER A 67 2.02 -7.07 -19.15
N VAL A 68 1.01 -6.21 -19.05
CA VAL A 68 0.92 -5.00 -19.89
C VAL A 68 2.05 -4.03 -19.57
N LEU A 69 2.33 -3.76 -18.28
CA LEU A 69 3.45 -2.89 -17.87
C LEU A 69 4.80 -3.40 -18.38
N ALA A 70 5.04 -4.72 -18.34
CA ALA A 70 6.25 -5.33 -18.86
C ALA A 70 6.40 -5.11 -20.37
N MET A 71 5.31 -5.18 -21.13
CA MET A 71 5.33 -4.84 -22.56
C MET A 71 5.57 -3.35 -22.80
N LEU A 72 4.92 -2.47 -22.03
CA LEU A 72 5.15 -1.02 -22.12
C LEU A 72 6.62 -0.65 -21.90
N GLY A 73 7.34 -1.40 -21.05
CA GLY A 73 8.79 -1.25 -20.88
C GLY A 73 9.62 -1.42 -22.17
N GLN A 74 9.08 -2.07 -23.20
CA GLN A 74 9.77 -2.26 -24.49
C GLN A 74 9.65 -1.05 -25.43
N VAL A 75 8.76 -0.09 -25.13
CA VAL A 75 8.50 1.09 -25.98
C VAL A 75 9.77 1.91 -26.22
N GLU A 76 10.66 2.00 -25.23
CA GLU A 76 11.92 2.73 -25.35
C GLU A 76 12.83 2.13 -26.43
N HIS A 77 12.72 0.85 -26.74
CA HIS A 77 13.58 0.14 -27.68
C HIS A 77 13.07 0.12 -29.13
N ILE A 78 11.86 0.61 -29.38
CA ILE A 78 11.28 0.65 -30.73
C ILE A 78 12.03 1.71 -31.58
N ARG A 79 12.55 1.29 -32.73
CA ARG A 79 13.33 2.11 -33.69
C ARG A 79 12.77 2.09 -35.11
N SER A 80 11.81 1.22 -35.41
CA SER A 80 11.20 1.12 -36.75
C SER A 80 9.66 1.04 -36.72
N PHE A 81 9.03 1.38 -37.84
CA PHE A 81 7.57 1.23 -38.00
C PHE A 81 7.12 -0.24 -38.01
N SER A 82 8.01 -1.15 -38.44
CA SER A 82 7.76 -2.59 -38.41
C SER A 82 7.68 -3.11 -36.97
N GLU A 83 8.66 -2.74 -36.13
CA GLU A 83 8.66 -3.05 -34.70
C GLU A 83 7.44 -2.44 -34.00
N LEU A 84 7.06 -1.20 -34.33
CA LEU A 84 5.85 -0.60 -33.78
C LEU A 84 4.58 -1.38 -34.15
N ALA A 85 4.47 -1.85 -35.40
CA ALA A 85 3.32 -2.63 -35.83
C ALA A 85 3.22 -3.97 -35.07
N GLU A 86 4.37 -4.64 -34.87
CA GLU A 86 4.44 -5.86 -34.07
C GLU A 86 4.10 -5.61 -32.59
N PHE A 87 4.64 -4.52 -32.01
CA PHE A 87 4.31 -4.11 -30.65
C PHE A 87 2.80 -3.87 -30.48
N VAL A 88 2.16 -3.13 -31.38
CA VAL A 88 0.71 -2.87 -31.31
C VAL A 88 -0.11 -4.15 -31.47
N LYS A 89 0.31 -5.05 -32.37
CA LYS A 89 -0.32 -6.37 -32.57
C LYS A 89 -0.30 -7.21 -31.29
N ASN A 90 0.78 -7.16 -30.52
CA ASN A 90 0.93 -7.89 -29.26
C ASN A 90 0.25 -7.18 -28.07
N LEU A 91 0.34 -5.84 -28.01
CA LEU A 91 -0.22 -5.04 -26.93
C LEU A 91 -1.75 -5.11 -26.88
N THR A 92 -2.39 -4.96 -28.05
CA THR A 92 -3.86 -4.83 -28.16
C THR A 92 -4.64 -5.97 -27.48
N PRO A 93 -4.37 -7.27 -27.74
CA PRO A 93 -5.10 -8.36 -27.10
C PRO A 93 -4.85 -8.44 -25.59
N CYS A 94 -3.62 -8.20 -25.12
CA CYS A 94 -3.31 -8.19 -23.68
C CYS A 94 -4.01 -7.03 -22.96
N MET A 95 -4.02 -5.84 -23.57
CA MET A 95 -4.72 -4.67 -23.05
C MET A 95 -6.22 -4.92 -22.96
N ALA A 96 -6.82 -5.48 -24.02
CA ALA A 96 -8.23 -5.81 -24.06
C ALA A 96 -8.62 -6.81 -22.96
N ARG A 97 -7.78 -7.83 -22.75
CA ARG A 97 -7.98 -8.79 -21.65
C ARG A 97 -7.87 -8.11 -20.28
N MET A 98 -6.84 -7.31 -20.04
CA MET A 98 -6.68 -6.58 -18.78
C MET A 98 -7.91 -5.69 -18.50
N ILE A 99 -8.32 -4.89 -19.48
CA ILE A 99 -9.50 -4.02 -19.37
C ILE A 99 -10.76 -4.82 -19.04
N LYS A 100 -10.98 -5.94 -19.72
CA LYS A 100 -12.15 -6.79 -19.50
C LYS A 100 -12.18 -7.32 -18.05
N GLU A 101 -11.08 -7.86 -17.56
CA GLU A 101 -11.01 -8.48 -16.23
C GLU A 101 -11.15 -7.42 -15.11
N VAL A 102 -10.63 -6.21 -15.32
CA VAL A 102 -10.84 -5.08 -14.40
C VAL A 102 -12.28 -4.59 -14.44
N ASP A 103 -12.92 -4.58 -15.61
CA ASP A 103 -14.32 -4.17 -15.79
C ASP A 103 -15.30 -5.17 -15.17
N GLU A 104 -15.05 -6.47 -15.32
CA GLU A 104 -15.81 -7.51 -14.61
C GLU A 104 -15.64 -7.36 -13.09
N ARG A 105 -14.41 -7.09 -12.62
CA ARG A 105 -14.14 -6.92 -11.19
C ARG A 105 -14.84 -5.70 -10.59
N GLN A 106 -14.83 -4.55 -11.27
CA GLN A 106 -15.46 -3.34 -10.69
C GLN A 106 -16.98 -3.53 -10.47
N GLN A 107 -17.65 -4.35 -11.30
CA GLN A 107 -19.08 -4.67 -11.14
C GLN A 107 -19.37 -5.52 -9.91
N GLU A 108 -18.40 -6.30 -9.43
CA GLU A 108 -18.52 -7.13 -8.23
C GLU A 108 -18.26 -6.35 -6.93
N LEU A 109 -17.64 -5.17 -7.02
CA LEU A 109 -17.25 -4.41 -5.84
C LEU A 109 -18.47 -3.77 -5.16
N VAL A 110 -18.59 -4.01 -3.86
CA VAL A 110 -19.66 -3.41 -3.04
C VAL A 110 -19.36 -1.94 -2.71
N ILE A 111 -18.08 -1.56 -2.60
CA ILE A 111 -17.66 -0.19 -2.29
C ILE A 111 -17.61 0.61 -3.60
N GLN A 112 -18.62 1.46 -3.79
CA GLN A 112 -18.81 2.23 -5.02
C GLN A 112 -17.60 3.12 -5.38
N SER A 113 -16.96 3.76 -4.39
CA SER A 113 -15.79 4.60 -4.62
C SER A 113 -14.59 3.81 -5.18
N HIS A 114 -14.45 2.53 -4.81
CA HIS A 114 -13.42 1.65 -5.37
C HIS A 114 -13.76 1.24 -6.80
N ALA A 115 -15.04 0.94 -7.08
CA ALA A 115 -15.51 0.65 -8.44
C ALA A 115 -15.28 1.84 -9.39
N GLU A 116 -15.66 3.05 -8.99
CA GLU A 116 -15.47 4.29 -9.77
C GLU A 116 -13.99 4.60 -10.03
N LEU A 117 -13.10 4.24 -9.11
CA LEU A 117 -11.66 4.38 -9.31
C LEU A 117 -11.18 3.47 -10.45
N LEU A 118 -11.60 2.21 -10.46
CA LEU A 118 -11.25 1.25 -11.50
C LEU A 118 -11.85 1.63 -12.86
N GLU A 119 -13.11 2.03 -12.88
CA GLU A 119 -13.80 2.50 -14.09
C GLU A 119 -13.06 3.70 -14.71
N ARG A 120 -12.66 4.67 -13.88
CA ARG A 120 -11.87 5.83 -14.32
C ARG A 120 -10.52 5.42 -14.87
N GLY A 121 -9.82 4.50 -14.19
CA GLY A 121 -8.54 3.97 -14.66
C GLY A 121 -8.68 3.32 -16.04
N ILE A 122 -9.71 2.48 -16.24
CA ILE A 122 -10.02 1.87 -17.54
C ILE A 122 -10.25 2.95 -18.61
N ALA A 123 -11.02 3.98 -18.30
CA ALA A 123 -11.30 5.07 -19.23
C ALA A 123 -10.01 5.82 -19.62
N GLN A 124 -9.12 6.08 -18.66
CA GLN A 124 -7.83 6.73 -18.94
C GLN A 124 -6.92 5.86 -19.80
N VAL A 125 -6.78 4.57 -19.49
CA VAL A 125 -5.99 3.64 -20.31
C VAL A 125 -6.49 3.59 -21.75
N LYS A 126 -7.82 3.49 -21.95
CA LYS A 126 -8.44 3.52 -23.29
C LYS A 126 -8.14 4.82 -24.03
N ARG A 127 -8.18 5.96 -23.33
CA ARG A 127 -7.87 7.28 -23.90
C ARG A 127 -6.40 7.44 -24.27
N ILE A 128 -5.49 7.02 -23.40
CA ILE A 128 -4.04 7.23 -23.57
C ILE A 128 -3.48 6.29 -24.64
N THR A 129 -3.99 5.07 -24.76
CA THR A 129 -3.48 4.05 -25.72
C THR A 129 -3.25 4.59 -27.15
N PRO A 130 -4.26 5.15 -27.85
CA PRO A 130 -4.05 5.67 -29.21
C PRO A 130 -3.11 6.89 -29.26
N ILE A 131 -3.07 7.69 -28.19
CA ILE A 131 -2.20 8.87 -28.09
C ILE A 131 -0.74 8.41 -27.97
N LEU A 132 -0.45 7.43 -27.12
CA LEU A 132 0.86 6.82 -26.98
C LEU A 132 1.34 6.25 -28.32
N ILE A 133 0.51 5.46 -29.01
CA ILE A 133 0.85 4.92 -30.33
C ILE A 133 1.21 6.05 -31.32
N SER A 134 0.44 7.14 -31.31
CA SER A 134 0.68 8.30 -32.18
C SER A 134 1.96 9.05 -31.81
N SER A 135 2.28 9.19 -30.52
CA SER A 135 3.53 9.79 -30.05
C SER A 135 4.76 8.97 -30.46
N ILE A 136 4.68 7.64 -30.43
CA ILE A 136 5.75 6.76 -30.92
C ILE A 136 5.94 6.93 -32.42
N LYS A 137 4.84 7.00 -33.20
CA LYS A 137 4.92 7.26 -34.66
C LYS A 137 5.60 8.58 -34.96
N LEU A 138 5.28 9.64 -34.22
CA LEU A 138 5.90 10.96 -34.38
C LEU A 138 7.40 10.91 -34.07
N PHE A 139 7.79 10.24 -32.97
CA PHE A 139 9.19 10.05 -32.62
C PHE A 139 9.97 9.28 -33.71
N LEU A 140 9.41 8.19 -34.23
CA LEU A 140 10.04 7.42 -35.31
C LEU A 140 10.20 8.24 -36.59
N ASN A 141 9.17 8.98 -36.97
CA ASN A 141 9.19 9.83 -38.17
C ASN A 141 10.27 10.92 -38.06
N THR A 142 10.26 11.68 -36.97
CA THR A 142 11.22 12.77 -36.73
C THR A 142 12.66 12.26 -36.64
N THR A 143 12.88 11.10 -36.02
CA THR A 143 14.21 10.49 -35.92
C THR A 143 14.71 9.99 -37.29
N GLN A 144 13.88 9.30 -38.07
CA GLN A 144 14.28 8.77 -39.39
C GLN A 144 14.54 9.87 -40.42
N GLN A 145 13.82 10.99 -40.32
CA GLN A 145 13.99 12.15 -41.20
C GLN A 145 15.07 13.13 -40.72
N GLY A 146 15.68 12.89 -39.54
CA GLY A 146 16.69 13.78 -38.97
C GLY A 146 16.15 15.17 -38.63
N LEU A 147 14.87 15.27 -38.25
CA LEU A 147 14.23 16.56 -37.95
C LEU A 147 14.72 17.12 -36.60
N PRO A 148 14.88 18.45 -36.47
CA PRO A 148 15.28 19.09 -35.20
C PRO A 148 14.37 18.76 -34.01
N ALA A 149 13.09 18.48 -34.28
CA ALA A 149 12.07 18.17 -33.28
C ALA A 149 12.13 16.74 -32.71
N ALA A 150 13.12 15.91 -33.09
CA ALA A 150 13.23 14.52 -32.63
C ALA A 150 13.30 14.40 -31.10
N HIS A 151 14.00 15.33 -30.44
CA HIS A 151 14.09 15.35 -28.97
C HIS A 151 12.74 15.63 -28.31
N GLU A 152 11.99 16.61 -28.80
CA GLU A 152 10.65 16.94 -28.29
C GLU A 152 9.67 15.79 -28.49
N ALA A 153 9.74 15.12 -29.66
CA ALA A 153 8.93 13.94 -29.95
C ALA A 153 9.24 12.78 -28.99
N GLN A 154 10.50 12.60 -28.60
CA GLN A 154 10.88 11.62 -27.58
C GLN A 154 10.29 11.95 -26.21
N LEU A 155 10.39 13.20 -25.76
CA LEU A 155 9.82 13.62 -24.47
C LEU A 155 8.29 13.43 -24.44
N ASN A 156 7.61 13.71 -25.55
CA ASN A 156 6.18 13.49 -25.70
C ASN A 156 5.82 12.00 -25.56
N ARG A 157 6.57 11.11 -26.26
CA ARG A 157 6.42 9.66 -26.11
C ARG A 157 6.60 9.21 -24.67
N ASP A 158 7.68 9.65 -24.02
CA ASP A 158 8.03 9.23 -22.67
C ASP A 158 7.01 9.74 -21.64
N TYR A 159 6.43 10.92 -21.86
CA TYR A 159 5.33 11.45 -21.05
C TYR A 159 4.11 10.53 -21.10
N PHE A 160 3.61 10.18 -22.29
CA PHE A 160 2.43 9.32 -22.40
C PHE A 160 2.71 7.87 -21.97
N LEU A 161 3.94 7.39 -22.12
CA LEU A 161 4.35 6.09 -21.61
C LEU A 161 4.27 6.03 -20.08
N ARG A 162 4.80 7.05 -19.40
CA ARG A 162 4.71 7.18 -17.93
C ARG A 162 3.25 7.33 -17.51
N GLN A 163 2.50 8.23 -18.13
CA GLN A 163 1.10 8.45 -17.80
C GLN A 163 0.29 7.15 -17.91
N MET A 164 0.46 6.37 -18.98
CA MET A 164 -0.22 5.09 -19.13
C MET A 164 0.19 4.08 -18.06
N SER A 165 1.48 4.04 -17.72
CA SER A 165 2.01 3.13 -16.70
C SER A 165 1.48 3.48 -15.31
N ASP A 166 1.42 4.77 -14.99
CA ASP A 166 0.91 5.28 -13.71
C ASP A 166 -0.58 4.96 -13.55
N GLU A 167 -1.39 5.10 -14.60
CA GLU A 167 -2.81 4.71 -14.57
C GLU A 167 -2.98 3.20 -14.33
N ILE A 168 -2.15 2.36 -14.93
CA ILE A 168 -2.19 0.90 -14.68
C ILE A 168 -1.73 0.58 -13.25
N GLN A 169 -0.76 1.31 -12.69
CA GLN A 169 -0.37 1.15 -11.29
C GLN A 169 -1.49 1.57 -10.33
N GLU A 170 -2.22 2.64 -10.64
CA GLU A 170 -3.40 3.04 -9.84
C GLU A 170 -4.54 2.02 -9.94
N ILE A 171 -4.74 1.38 -11.10
CA ILE A 171 -5.65 0.23 -11.22
C ILE A 171 -5.21 -0.92 -10.30
N ILE A 172 -3.92 -1.28 -10.32
CA ILE A 172 -3.37 -2.33 -9.42
C ILE A 172 -3.63 -1.97 -7.96
N ARG A 173 -3.39 -0.71 -7.58
CA ARG A 173 -3.66 -0.22 -6.23
C ARG A 173 -5.15 -0.33 -5.89
N GLY A 174 -6.03 0.08 -6.80
CA GLY A 174 -7.49 0.00 -6.64
C GLY A 174 -7.99 -1.44 -6.44
N LEU A 175 -7.46 -2.39 -7.20
CA LEU A 175 -7.80 -3.82 -7.09
C LEU A 175 -7.42 -4.42 -5.73
N GLN A 176 -6.41 -3.84 -5.07
CA GLN A 176 -5.88 -4.31 -3.79
C GLN A 176 -6.47 -3.57 -2.58
N LEU A 177 -7.33 -2.57 -2.80
CA LEU A 177 -8.08 -1.95 -1.71
C LEU A 177 -9.04 -2.98 -1.12
N THR A 178 -8.87 -3.25 0.17
CA THR A 178 -9.79 -4.12 0.91
C THR A 178 -10.51 -3.29 1.96
N SER A 179 -11.77 -3.62 2.24
CA SER A 179 -12.51 -3.06 3.38
C SER A 179 -11.85 -3.37 4.73
N ALA A 180 -10.81 -4.21 4.76
CA ALA A 180 -10.04 -4.50 5.95
C ALA A 180 -9.31 -3.26 6.51
N ASP A 181 -9.05 -2.23 5.69
CA ASP A 181 -8.54 -0.95 6.19
C ASP A 181 -9.55 -0.25 7.11
N ASP A 182 -10.86 -0.53 6.96
CA ASP A 182 -11.93 -0.07 7.86
C ASP A 182 -12.24 -1.09 8.98
N ILE A 183 -12.05 -2.40 8.74
CA ILE A 183 -12.36 -3.49 9.70
C ILE A 183 -11.20 -3.76 10.67
N ASP A 184 -9.98 -3.27 10.40
CA ASP A 184 -8.83 -3.37 11.34
C ASP A 184 -9.10 -2.65 12.68
N TRP A 185 -10.18 -1.85 12.77
CA TRP A 185 -10.68 -1.31 14.03
C TRP A 185 -11.36 -2.34 14.94
N GLN A 186 -11.78 -3.50 14.40
CA GLN A 186 -12.57 -4.51 15.13
C GLN A 186 -11.76 -5.75 15.58
N CYS A 187 -10.50 -5.89 15.16
CA CYS A 187 -9.60 -6.97 15.63
C CYS A 187 -8.62 -6.47 16.72
N GLY A 188 -9.18 -5.86 17.77
CA GLY A 188 -8.91 -6.10 19.20
C GLY A 188 -7.51 -6.04 19.84
N GLU A 189 -6.38 -6.22 19.15
CA GLU A 189 -5.09 -6.40 19.84
C GLU A 189 -3.88 -5.68 19.23
N HIS A 190 -3.93 -5.21 17.98
CA HIS A 190 -2.72 -4.69 17.31
C HIS A 190 -2.79 -3.23 16.82
N ALA A 191 -3.96 -2.59 16.81
CA ALA A 191 -4.10 -1.18 16.44
C ALA A 191 -3.35 -0.24 17.42
N GLY A 192 -3.47 -0.50 18.73
CA GLY A 192 -2.74 0.24 19.76
C GLY A 192 -1.22 0.06 19.66
N LEU A 193 -0.76 -1.15 19.33
CA LEU A 193 0.66 -1.45 19.15
C LEU A 193 1.28 -0.76 17.93
N ARG A 194 0.55 -0.68 16.81
CA ARG A 194 1.01 0.06 15.61
C ARG A 194 1.09 1.57 15.87
N SER A 195 0.10 2.14 16.54
CA SER A 195 0.12 3.56 16.95
C SER A 195 1.28 3.86 17.91
N ALA A 196 1.47 3.02 18.93
CA ALA A 196 2.60 3.12 19.87
C ALA A 196 3.96 2.99 19.16
N LYS A 197 4.10 2.03 18.23
CA LYS A 197 5.32 1.86 17.42
C LYS A 197 5.64 3.11 16.60
N ASN A 198 4.65 3.71 15.96
CA ASN A 198 4.84 4.93 15.17
C ASN A 198 5.21 6.13 16.06
N LEU A 199 4.62 6.25 17.24
CA LEU A 199 4.97 7.28 18.23
C LEU A 199 6.41 7.10 18.73
N ILE A 200 6.79 5.88 19.12
CA ILE A 200 8.15 5.55 19.55
C ILE A 200 9.16 5.82 18.44
N GLY A 201 8.84 5.44 17.19
CA GLY A 201 9.71 5.72 16.04
C GLY A 201 9.93 7.21 15.79
N ARG A 202 8.90 8.05 15.99
CA ARG A 202 9.02 9.51 15.90
C ARG A 202 9.88 10.08 17.03
N LEU A 203 9.65 9.65 18.27
CA LEU A 203 10.41 10.10 19.43
C LEU A 203 11.88 9.67 19.35
N ALA A 204 12.15 8.44 18.88
CA ALA A 204 13.51 7.93 18.69
C ALA A 204 14.28 8.78 17.66
N LYS A 205 13.66 9.13 16.52
CA LYS A 205 14.28 10.03 15.53
C LYS A 205 14.63 11.40 16.12
N TYR A 206 13.74 11.94 16.96
CA TYR A 206 13.97 13.21 17.64
C TYR A 206 15.12 13.10 18.65
N ALA A 207 15.15 12.05 19.45
CA ALA A 207 16.22 11.79 20.41
C ALA A 207 17.58 11.55 19.71
N THR A 208 17.60 10.84 18.59
CA THR A 208 18.82 10.64 17.81
C THR A 208 19.31 11.93 17.15
N ALA A 209 18.40 12.77 16.64
CA ALA A 209 18.75 14.09 16.10
C ALA A 209 19.28 15.02 17.21
N TRP A 210 18.70 14.96 18.40
CA TRP A 210 19.14 15.69 19.58
C TRP A 210 20.54 15.26 20.05
N LEU A 211 20.81 13.94 20.07
CA LEU A 211 22.12 13.39 20.42
C LEU A 211 23.20 13.65 19.34
N ALA A 212 22.79 13.80 18.08
CA ALA A 212 23.71 14.06 16.97
C ALA A 212 24.12 15.53 16.86
N ASP A 213 23.44 16.45 17.55
CA ASP A 213 23.75 17.88 17.52
C ASP A 213 24.94 18.22 18.46
N PRO A 214 26.10 18.64 17.91
CA PRO A 214 27.27 19.00 18.72
C PRO A 214 27.08 20.24 19.61
N MET A 215 26.10 21.10 19.32
CA MET A 215 25.76 22.28 20.15
C MET A 215 25.02 21.88 21.43
N VAL A 216 24.18 20.85 21.35
CA VAL A 216 23.38 20.35 22.48
C VAL A 216 24.27 19.64 23.50
N ILE A 217 25.23 18.84 23.03
CA ILE A 217 26.23 18.21 23.91
C ILE A 217 27.03 19.29 24.65
N LYS A 218 27.48 20.35 23.96
CA LYS A 218 28.17 21.48 24.59
C LYS A 218 27.31 22.24 25.59
N ALA A 219 26.01 22.38 25.36
CA ALA A 219 25.09 23.02 26.30
C ALA A 219 24.93 22.22 27.59
N VAL A 220 24.86 20.88 27.50
CA VAL A 220 24.80 20.01 28.69
C VAL A 220 26.12 20.02 29.47
N THR A 221 27.28 20.09 28.79
CA THR A 221 28.57 20.29 29.45
C THR A 221 28.71 21.68 30.09
N PHE A 222 28.17 22.73 29.45
CA PHE A 222 28.17 24.09 30.01
C PHE A 222 27.31 24.20 31.27
N PHE A 223 26.13 23.56 31.30
CA PHE A 223 25.26 23.57 32.47
C PHE A 223 25.82 22.76 33.65
N THR A 224 26.68 21.78 33.41
CA THR A 224 27.26 20.94 34.46
C THR A 224 28.61 21.44 34.99
N PHE A 225 29.37 22.23 34.22
CA PHE A 225 30.70 22.71 34.64
C PHE A 225 30.84 24.24 34.86
N ASP A 226 29.95 25.09 34.33
CA ASP A 226 30.13 26.56 34.37
C ASP A 226 29.26 27.30 35.42
N MET A 227 28.30 26.60 36.04
CA MET A 227 27.47 27.16 37.12
C MET A 227 28.18 27.43 38.46
N PRO A 228 29.24 26.70 38.89
CA PRO A 228 29.88 27.01 40.18
C PRO A 228 30.75 28.29 40.13
N PHE A 229 31.34 28.64 38.98
CA PHE A 229 32.26 29.78 38.90
C PHE A 229 31.54 31.13 38.85
N ARG A 230 30.44 31.24 38.09
CA ARG A 230 29.67 32.50 38.00
C ARG A 230 28.85 32.81 39.26
N PHE A 231 28.50 31.78 40.05
CA PHE A 231 27.82 32.00 41.33
C PHE A 231 28.77 32.56 42.39
N ILE A 232 30.03 32.10 42.44
CA ILE A 232 31.04 32.63 43.37
C ILE A 232 31.41 34.08 43.01
N GLU A 233 31.52 34.40 41.72
CA GLU A 233 31.84 35.76 41.26
C GLU A 233 30.71 36.76 41.56
N SER A 234 29.45 36.34 41.41
CA SER A 234 28.24 37.09 41.81
C SER A 234 28.18 37.37 43.32
N VAL A 235 28.58 36.41 44.15
CA VAL A 235 28.59 36.55 45.61
C VAL A 235 29.73 37.45 46.08
N LEU A 236 30.90 37.40 45.45
CA LEU A 236 32.03 38.28 45.78
C LEU A 236 31.76 39.73 45.36
N ASN A 237 31.14 39.96 44.20
CA ASN A 237 30.86 41.30 43.70
C ASN A 237 29.71 41.99 44.47
N LYS A 238 28.80 41.23 45.09
CA LYS A 238 27.77 41.78 45.99
C LYS A 238 28.29 42.20 47.37
N LYS A 239 29.41 41.66 47.85
CA LYS A 239 30.04 42.14 49.11
C LYS A 239 30.90 43.39 48.92
N GLY A 240 31.36 43.68 47.70
CA GLY A 240 32.14 44.88 47.38
C GLY A 240 31.32 46.19 47.35
N LYS A 241 29.98 46.13 47.35
CA LYS A 241 29.10 47.31 47.33
C LYS A 241 28.56 47.75 48.70
N ILE A 242 28.97 47.11 49.80
CA ILE A 242 28.52 47.48 51.16
C ILE A 242 29.58 48.33 51.90
N PHE A 243 30.79 48.46 51.38
CA PHE A 243 31.80 49.37 51.93
C PHE A 243 32.50 50.12 50.81
N LYS A 244 31.91 51.26 50.42
CA LYS A 244 32.58 52.54 50.17
C LYS A 244 31.63 53.45 49.39
N ASP A 245 31.33 54.56 50.06
CA ASP A 245 30.94 55.86 49.51
C ASP A 245 31.67 56.22 48.20
#